data_AF-A0A420WJR8-F1
#
_entry.id   AF-A0A420WJR8-F1
#
_cell.length_a   1.000
_cell.length_b   1.000
_cell.length_c   1.000
_cell.angle_alpha   90.00
_cell.angle_beta   90.00
_cell.angle_gamma   90.00
#
_symmetry.space_group_name_H-M   'P 1'
#
loop_
_entity.id
_entity.type
_entity.pdbx_description
1 polymer ?
#
loop_
_entity_poly.entity_id
_entity_poly.type
_entity_poly.pdbx_seq_one_letter_code
_entity_poly.pdbx_strand_id
1 'polypeptide(L)' 'MGYNSYVDKASNKSLNAPIEAPSRAEIKRGMTIAAQLVQRYGLKYWPVLERLKHEYNALDDREALLASLLSDVDKAA' A
#
# COMPACT_ATOMS: atom_id res chain seq x y z
N MET A 1 -35.04 16.72 -6.51
CA MET A 1 -33.75 16.30 -5.92
C MET A 1 -32.84 15.82 -7.04
N GLY A 2 -31.75 16.54 -7.34
CA GLY A 2 -30.77 16.11 -8.34
C GLY A 2 -29.69 15.27 -7.67
N TYR A 3 -29.65 13.97 -7.99
CA TYR A 3 -28.59 13.09 -7.51
C TYR A 3 -27.29 13.39 -8.27
N ASN A 4 -26.18 13.55 -7.54
CA ASN A 4 -24.86 13.85 -8.06
C ASN A 4 -24.40 12.76 -9.04
N SER A 5 -24.33 13.05 -10.35
CA SER A 5 -23.92 12.12 -11.42
C SER A 5 -22.42 11.76 -11.43
N TYR A 6 -21.67 12.18 -10.40
CA TYR A 6 -20.23 11.99 -10.31
C TYR A 6 -19.81 10.65 -9.70
N VAL A 7 -20.73 9.90 -9.09
CA VAL A 7 -20.41 8.62 -8.44
C VAL A 7 -20.31 7.46 -9.45
N ASP A 8 -20.96 7.59 -10.61
CA ASP A 8 -20.99 6.55 -11.66
C ASP A 8 -19.68 6.38 -12.43
N LYS A 9 -18.72 7.31 -12.27
CA LYS A 9 -17.41 7.24 -12.96
C LYS A 9 -16.32 6.54 -12.16
N ALA A 10 -16.60 6.12 -10.93
CA ALA A 10 -15.66 5.28 -10.20
C ALA A 10 -15.78 3.86 -10.76
N SER A 11 -14.79 3.41 -11.54
CA SER A 11 -14.65 2.00 -11.89
C SER A 11 -14.59 1.19 -10.59
N ASN A 12 -15.70 0.58 -10.21
CA ASN A 12 -15.74 -0.43 -9.18
C ASN A 12 -14.91 -1.60 -9.71
N LYS A 13 -13.66 -1.70 -9.26
CA LYS A 13 -12.83 -2.87 -9.49
C LYS A 13 -13.71 -4.10 -9.22
N SER A 14 -13.81 -4.98 -10.22
CA SER A 14 -14.65 -6.19 -10.20
C SER A 14 -14.74 -6.77 -8.80
N LEU A 15 -15.95 -6.85 -8.24
CA LEU A 15 -16.22 -7.43 -6.92
C LEU A 15 -15.73 -8.88 -6.77
N ASN A 16 -15.35 -9.52 -7.89
CA ASN A 16 -14.92 -10.91 -7.99
C ASN A 16 -13.42 -11.07 -8.31
N ALA A 17 -12.65 -9.98 -8.43
CA ALA A 17 -11.19 -10.09 -8.57
C ALA A 17 -10.58 -10.51 -7.22
N PRO A 18 -9.63 -11.46 -7.19
CA PRO A 18 -8.85 -11.73 -5.99
C PRO A 18 -8.30 -10.40 -5.45
N ILE A 19 -8.46 -10.17 -4.15
CA ILE A 19 -7.84 -9.02 -3.50
C ILE A 19 -6.35 -9.31 -3.43
N GLU A 20 -5.64 -8.93 -4.49
CA GLU A 20 -4.18 -8.98 -4.52
C GLU A 20 -3.61 -8.00 -3.51
N ALA A 21 -2.56 -8.43 -2.81
CA ALA A 21 -1.82 -7.54 -1.93
C ALA A 21 -1.21 -6.40 -2.78
N PRO A 22 -1.26 -5.15 -2.29
CA PRO A 22 -0.70 -4.03 -3.04
C PRO A 22 0.81 -4.18 -3.20
N SER A 23 1.30 -3.85 -4.38
CA SER A 23 2.73 -3.79 -4.67
C SER A 23 3.43 -2.69 -3.86
N ARG A 24 4.75 -2.80 -3.73
CA ARG A 24 5.60 -1.78 -3.08
C ARG A 24 5.43 -0.40 -3.71
N ALA A 25 5.27 -0.34 -5.04
CA ALA A 25 5.03 0.91 -5.77
C ALA A 25 3.66 1.53 -5.43
N GLU A 26 2.62 0.70 -5.29
CA GLU A 26 1.28 1.15 -4.91
C GLU A 26 1.25 1.67 -3.47
N ILE A 27 1.91 0.99 -2.52
CA ILE A 27 2.03 1.45 -1.13
C ILE A 27 2.80 2.77 -1.07
N LYS A 28 3.93 2.88 -1.79
CA LYS A 28 4.71 4.14 -1.88
C LYS A 28 3.86 5.29 -2.43
N ARG A 29 3.06 5.03 -3.47
CA ARG A 29 2.12 6.02 -4.01
C ARG A 29 1.08 6.44 -2.96
N GLY A 30 0.53 5.47 -2.22
CA GLY A 30 -0.37 5.73 -1.09
C GLY A 30 0.29 6.62 -0.02
N MET A 31 1.53 6.35 0.36
CA MET A 31 2.29 7.15 1.33
C MET A 31 2.47 8.59 0.85
N THR A 32 2.80 8.80 -0.43
CA THR A 32 2.93 10.14 -1.01
C THR A 32 1.62 10.92 -0.89
N ILE A 33 0.48 10.29 -1.19
CA ILE A 33 -0.84 10.92 -1.06
C ILE A 33 -1.15 11.22 0.41
N ALA A 34 -0.89 10.28 1.33
CA ALA A 34 -1.12 10.49 2.76
C ALA A 34 -0.25 11.64 3.31
N ALA A 35 1.01 11.75 2.87
CA ALA A 35 1.89 12.87 3.23
C ALA A 35 1.36 14.22 2.73
N GLN A 36 0.81 14.27 1.51
CA GLN A 36 0.13 15.47 1.00
C GLN A 36 -1.09 15.85 1.85
N LEU A 37 -1.86 14.87 2.31
CA LEU A 37 -3.01 15.09 3.18
C LEU A 37 -2.58 15.62 4.56
N VAL A 38 -1.53 15.03 5.14
CA VAL A 38 -0.92 15.53 6.39
C VAL A 38 -0.45 16.97 6.22
N GLN A 39 0.26 17.27 5.13
CA GLN A 39 0.76 18.62 4.85
C GLN A 39 -0.38 19.63 4.74
N ARG A 40 -1.48 19.26 4.07
CA ARG A 40 -2.58 20.18 3.77
C ARG A 40 -3.58 20.34 4.92
N TYR A 41 -3.79 19.31 5.71
CA TYR A 41 -4.90 19.24 6.67
C TYR A 41 -4.48 18.77 8.07
N GLY A 42 -3.19 18.55 8.29
CA GLY A 42 -2.60 18.29 9.60
C GLY A 42 -2.75 16.84 10.10
N LEU A 43 -2.58 16.71 11.41
CA LEU A 43 -2.33 15.46 12.12
C LEU A 43 -3.43 14.40 11.97
N LYS A 44 -4.66 14.77 11.61
CA LYS A 44 -5.78 13.81 11.46
C LYS A 44 -5.50 12.72 10.42
N TYR A 45 -4.60 12.98 9.46
CA TYR A 45 -4.21 12.00 8.44
C TYR A 45 -2.92 11.24 8.79
N TRP A 46 -2.24 11.60 9.88
CA TRP A 46 -1.00 10.96 10.30
C TRP A 46 -1.15 9.44 10.51
N PRO A 47 -2.22 8.92 11.13
CA PRO A 47 -2.38 7.48 11.33
C PRO A 47 -2.40 6.67 10.01
N VAL A 48 -2.89 7.29 8.92
CA VAL A 48 -2.90 6.64 7.60
C VAL A 48 -1.48 6.52 7.06
N LEU A 49 -0.67 7.58 7.20
CA LEU A 49 0.72 7.58 6.77
C LEU A 49 1.55 6.58 7.59
N GLU A 50 1.34 6.50 8.90
CA GLU A 50 2.02 5.55 9.77
C GLU A 50 1.70 4.10 9.38
N ARG A 51 0.43 3.79 9.14
CA ARG A 51 0.04 2.44 8.69
C ARG A 51 0.72 2.08 7.37
N LEU A 52 0.69 2.97 6.39
CA LEU A 52 1.31 2.70 5.09
C LEU A 52 2.83 2.54 5.19
N LYS A 53 3.49 3.32 6.06
CA LYS A 53 4.92 3.17 6.34
C LYS A 53 5.22 1.80 6.97
N HIS A 54 4.41 1.35 7.92
CA HIS A 54 4.56 0.04 8.54
C HIS A 54 4.45 -1.08 7.51
N GLU A 55 3.40 -1.07 6.67
CA GLU A 55 3.23 -2.07 5.62
C GLU A 55 4.37 -2.06 4.60
N TYR A 56 4.87 -0.86 4.25
CA TYR A 56 6.01 -0.72 3.34
C TYR A 56 7.27 -1.38 3.90
N ASN A 57 7.57 -1.16 5.18
CA ASN A 57 8.74 -1.74 5.83
C ASN A 57 8.61 -3.26 5.99
N ALA A 58 7.42 -3.76 6.36
CA ALA A 58 7.19 -5.20 6.51
C ALA A 58 7.38 -5.98 5.20
N LEU A 59 7.12 -5.35 4.05
CA LEU A 59 7.44 -5.95 2.75
C LEU A 59 8.95 -6.04 2.49
N ASP A 60 9.70 -5.00 2.86
CA ASP A 60 11.17 -4.96 2.73
C ASP A 60 11.80 -6.07 3.59
N ASP A 61 11.33 -6.20 4.85
CA ASP A 61 11.78 -7.24 5.78
C ASP A 61 11.48 -8.65 5.24
N ARG A 62 10.31 -8.85 4.63
CA ARG A 62 9.93 -10.15 4.04
C ARG A 62 10.80 -10.50 2.84
N GLU A 63 11.05 -9.55 1.93
CA GLU A 63 11.90 -9.78 0.76
C GLU A 63 13.35 -10.04 1.18
N ALA A 64 13.87 -9.27 2.14
CA ALA A 64 15.20 -9.48 2.71
C ALA A 64 15.33 -10.84 3.41
N LEU A 65 14.33 -11.24 4.20
CA LEU A 65 14.29 -12.55 4.85
C LEU A 65 14.29 -13.68 3.82
N LEU A 66 13.46 -13.58 2.79
CA LEU A 66 13.40 -14.58 1.73
C LEU A 66 14.76 -14.73 1.02
N ALA A 67 15.40 -13.61 0.69
CA ALA A 67 16.72 -13.61 0.06
C ALA A 67 17.79 -14.26 0.96
N SER A 68 17.77 -13.96 2.27
CA SER A 68 18.69 -14.57 3.24
C SER A 68 18.49 -16.08 3.33
N LEU A 69 17.24 -16.54 3.46
CA LEU A 69 16.92 -17.97 3.58
C LEU A 69 17.32 -18.76 2.34
N LEU A 70 17.07 -18.21 1.14
CA LEU A 70 17.45 -18.87 -0.11
C LEU A 70 18.97 -18.89 -0.30
N SER A 71 19.68 -17.82 0.08
CA SER A 71 21.14 -17.80 0.05
C SER A 71 21.79 -18.83 0.98
N ASP A 72 21.17 -19.14 2.12
CA ASP A 72 21.71 -20.13 3.06
C ASP A 72 21.48 -21.58 2.57
N VAL A 73 20.38 -21.82 1.84
CA VAL A 73 20.12 -23.11 1.17
C VAL A 73 21.16 -23.38 0.09
N ASP A 74 21.48 -22.40 -0.74
CA ASP A 74 22.48 -22.55 -1.82
C ASP A 74 23.91 -22.77 -1.31
N LYS A 75 24.22 -22.38 -0.07
CA LYS A 75 25.53 -22.62 0.56
C LYS A 75 25.66 -23.98 1.24
N ALA A 76 24.55 -24.68 1.46
CA ALA A 76 24.51 -25.96 2.17
C ALA A 76 24.45 -27.18 1.23
N ALA A 77 24.46 -26.96 -0.09
CA ALA A 77 24.51 -27.98 -1.15
C ALA A 77 25.91 -28.09 -1.75
#